data_AF-A0A8J7AFJ8-F1
#
_entry.id   AF-A0A8J7AFJ8-F1
#
_cell.length_a   1.000
_cell.length_b   1.000
_cell.length_c   1.000
_cell.angle_alpha   90.00
_cell.angle_beta   90.00
_cell.angle_gamma   90.00
#
_symmetry.space_group_name_H-M   'P 1'
#
loop_
_entity.id
_entity.type
_entity.pdbx_description
1 polymer ?
#
loop_
_entity_poly.entity_id
_entity_poly.type
_entity_poly.pdbx_seq_one_letter_code
_entity_poly.pdbx_strand_id
1 'polypeptide(L)'
;MEERDRALQQVLSRAIGPVRLCQELPVTVIETMQDYALLKLDNIDVKDMQILRRTNSETGDVRAVFIPWPRTSLSTAIEYANRNFSSEDFPIPS
;
A
#
# COMPACT_ATOMS: atom_id res chain seq x y z
N MET A 1 11.92 -18.68 17.26
CA MET A 1 12.24 -18.64 15.81
C MET A 1 11.47 -17.53 15.09
N GLU A 2 10.20 -17.27 15.45
CA GLU A 2 9.32 -16.26 14.80
C GLU A 2 9.78 -14.79 14.90
N GLU A 3 10.60 -14.44 15.89
CA GLU A 3 11.04 -13.04 16.08
C GLU A 3 12.02 -12.59 14.99
N ARG A 4 12.81 -13.53 14.48
CA ARG A 4 13.78 -13.29 13.41
C ARG A 4 13.08 -13.07 12.07
N ASP A 5 11.98 -13.79 11.84
CA ASP A 5 11.14 -13.63 10.65
C ASP A 5 10.38 -12.31 10.67
N ARG A 6 9.84 -11.90 11.83
CA ARG A 6 9.19 -10.58 11.97
C ARG A 6 10.17 -9.41 11.78
N ALA A 7 11.37 -9.49 12.36
CA ALA A 7 12.39 -8.49 12.16
C ALA A 7 12.86 -8.44 10.69
N LEU A 8 13.01 -9.61 10.06
CA LEU A 8 13.34 -9.70 8.64
C LEU A 8 12.22 -9.13 7.76
N GLN A 9 10.94 -9.40 8.05
CA GLN A 9 9.80 -8.81 7.35
C GLN A 9 9.73 -7.28 7.52
N GLN A 10 10.07 -6.74 8.69
CA GLN A 10 10.16 -5.29 8.91
C GLN A 10 11.34 -4.64 8.18
N VAL A 11 12.48 -5.31 8.09
CA VAL A 11 13.64 -4.82 7.34
C VAL A 11 13.37 -4.90 5.84
N LEU A 12 12.80 -6.02 5.38
CA LEU A 12 12.39 -6.20 3.99
C LEU A 12 11.27 -5.24 3.62
N SER A 13 10.33 -4.89 4.51
CA SER A 13 9.31 -3.86 4.21
C SER A 13 9.85 -2.45 4.03
N ARG A 14 11.04 -2.18 4.56
CA ARG A 14 11.74 -0.91 4.34
C ARG A 14 12.66 -0.93 3.12
N ALA A 15 13.13 -2.12 2.71
CA ALA A 15 14.06 -2.30 1.59
C ALA A 15 13.37 -2.67 0.26
N ILE A 16 12.22 -3.34 0.34
CA ILE A 16 11.40 -3.78 -0.78
C ILE A 16 10.28 -2.75 -0.93
N GLY A 17 10.21 -2.07 -2.07
CA GLY A 17 9.16 -1.09 -2.32
C GLY A 17 7.75 -1.69 -2.11
N PRO A 18 6.76 -0.86 -1.77
CA PRO A 18 5.40 -1.26 -1.41
C PRO A 18 4.71 -2.19 -2.43
N VAL A 19 5.09 -2.10 -3.72
CA VAL A 19 4.58 -2.98 -4.78
C VAL A 19 4.92 -4.44 -4.50
N ARG A 20 6.18 -4.72 -4.16
CA ARG A 20 6.66 -6.08 -3.97
C ARG A 20 6.33 -6.61 -2.57
N LEU A 21 6.06 -5.73 -1.60
CA LEU A 21 5.47 -6.16 -0.32
C LEU A 21 4.06 -6.73 -0.48
N CYS A 22 3.24 -6.12 -1.33
CA CYS A 22 1.92 -6.67 -1.66
C CYS A 22 1.97 -8.05 -2.33
N GLN A 23 3.14 -8.48 -2.84
CA GLN A 23 3.33 -9.78 -3.48
C GLN A 23 3.91 -10.82 -2.53
N GLU A 24 4.83 -10.39 -1.65
CA GLU A 24 5.62 -11.28 -0.78
C GLU A 24 4.98 -11.47 0.62
N LEU A 25 4.10 -10.56 1.03
CA LEU A 25 3.46 -10.60 2.35
C LEU A 25 1.95 -10.77 2.24
N PRO A 26 1.32 -11.46 3.21
CA PRO A 26 -0.13 -11.52 3.29
C PRO A 26 -0.69 -10.12 3.52
N VAL A 27 -1.61 -9.73 2.64
CA VAL A 27 -2.33 -8.45 2.71
C VAL A 27 -3.83 -8.69 2.66
N THR A 28 -4.56 -7.97 3.50
CA THR A 28 -6.01 -7.90 3.47
C THR A 28 -6.45 -6.65 2.71
N VAL A 29 -7.35 -6.83 1.75
CA VAL A 29 -7.99 -5.73 1.03
C VAL A 29 -9.02 -5.07 1.95
N ILE A 30 -8.85 -3.79 2.24
CA ILE A 30 -9.79 -3.01 3.06
C ILE A 30 -10.90 -2.44 2.16
N GLU A 31 -10.51 -1.82 1.05
CA GLU A 31 -11.41 -1.10 0.15
C GLU A 31 -10.83 -1.10 -1.27
N THR A 32 -11.69 -1.05 -2.29
CA THR A 32 -11.31 -0.98 -3.70
C THR A 32 -12.18 0.03 -4.45
N MET A 33 -11.58 0.78 -5.36
CA MET A 33 -12.29 1.72 -6.23
C MET A 33 -11.51 1.92 -7.54
N GLN A 34 -12.14 1.58 -8.67
CA GLN A 34 -11.52 1.65 -10.00
C GLN A 34 -10.16 0.92 -10.02
N ASP A 35 -9.09 1.63 -10.42
CA ASP A 35 -7.72 1.14 -10.45
C ASP A 35 -7.07 1.01 -9.05
N TYR A 36 -7.75 1.42 -7.98
CA TYR A 36 -7.16 1.52 -6.64
C TYR A 36 -7.65 0.44 -5.67
N ALA A 37 -6.74 0.04 -4.78
CA ALA A 37 -7.01 -0.81 -3.64
C ALA A 37 -6.28 -0.29 -2.40
N LEU A 38 -6.99 -0.15 -1.29
CA LEU A 38 -6.42 0.09 0.02
C LEU A 38 -6.20 -1.25 0.71
N LEU A 39 -4.96 -1.51 1.12
CA LEU A 39 -4.51 -2.79 1.65
C LEU A 39 -3.97 -2.60 3.07
N LYS A 40 -4.14 -3.61 3.90
CA LYS A 40 -3.51 -3.74 5.21
C LYS A 40 -2.55 -4.91 5.19
N LEU A 41 -1.37 -4.76 5.79
CA LEU A 41 -0.48 -5.90 6.01
C LEU A 41 -1.03 -6.75 7.15
N ASP A 42 -1.15 -8.05 6.93
CA ASP A 42 -1.56 -9.02 7.95
C ASP A 42 -0.34 -9.48 8.75
N ASN A 43 -0.54 -9.75 10.04
CA ASN A 43 0.46 -10.32 10.94
C ASN A 43 1.76 -9.53 11.16
N ILE A 44 1.83 -8.26 10.76
CA ILE A 44 2.94 -7.38 11.15
C ILE A 44 2.41 -6.34 12.15
N ASP A 45 3.06 -6.26 13.31
CA ASP A 45 2.75 -5.31 14.39
C ASP A 45 3.14 -3.85 14.03
N VAL A 46 3.11 -3.49 12.75
CA VAL A 46 3.10 -2.09 12.28
C VAL A 46 1.66 -1.62 12.36
N LYS A 47 1.26 -1.18 13.55
CA LYS A 47 -0.10 -0.74 13.86
C LYS A 47 -0.64 0.41 12.98
N ASP A 48 0.22 1.07 12.20
CA ASP A 48 -0.12 2.38 11.63
C ASP A 48 0.17 2.52 10.12
N MET A 49 0.31 1.41 9.38
CA MET A 49 0.70 1.47 7.96
C MET A 49 -0.30 0.73 7.08
N GLN A 50 -1.01 1.49 6.25
CA GLN A 50 -1.79 0.97 5.13
C GLN A 50 -0.97 1.08 3.84
N ILE A 51 -1.34 0.33 2.82
CA ILE A 51 -0.75 0.43 1.48
C ILE A 51 -1.84 0.83 0.51
N LEU A 52 -1.65 1.95 -0.18
CA LEU A 52 -2.45 2.26 -1.36
C LEU A 52 -1.76 1.63 -2.55
N ARG A 53 -2.46 0.73 -3.24
CA ARG A 53 -2.03 0.15 -4.51
C ARG A 53 -2.90 0.72 -5.63
N ARG A 54 -2.27 1.10 -6.73
CA ARG A 54 -2.91 1.37 -8.01
C ARG A 54 -2.44 0.33 -9.02
N THR A 55 -3.37 -0.24 -9.76
CA THR A 55 -3.09 -1.07 -10.94
C THR A 55 -3.73 -0.39 -12.13
N ASN A 56 -2.91 0.11 -13.05
CA ASN A 56 -3.42 0.68 -14.30
C ASN A 56 -4.09 -0.45 -15.10
N SER A 57 -5.39 -0.33 -15.37
CA SER A 57 -6.18 -1.35 -16.07
C SER A 57 -5.84 -1.49 -17.56
N GLU A 58 -5.21 -0.48 -18.17
CA GLU A 58 -4.80 -0.48 -19.58
C GLU A 58 -3.40 -1.08 -19.79
N THR A 59 -2.45 -0.78 -18.90
CA THR A 59 -1.05 -1.21 -19.03
C THR A 59 -0.66 -2.36 -18.11
N GLY A 60 -1.43 -2.61 -17.06
CA GLY A 60 -1.10 -3.56 -16.00
C GLY A 60 -0.05 -3.04 -15.01
N ASP A 61 0.38 -1.79 -15.13
CA ASP A 61 1.40 -1.21 -14.26
C ASP A 61 0.91 -1.10 -12.82
N VAL A 62 1.68 -1.64 -11.89
CA VAL A 62 1.39 -1.59 -10.47
C VAL A 62 2.24 -0.51 -9.81
N ARG A 63 1.56 0.44 -9.18
CA ARG A 63 2.14 1.42 -8.27
C ARG A 63 1.62 1.17 -6.86
N ALA A 64 2.45 1.40 -5.86
CA ALA A 64 2.00 1.34 -4.49
C ALA A 64 2.78 2.33 -3.63
N VAL A 65 2.14 2.81 -2.57
CA VAL A 65 2.75 3.69 -1.57
C VAL A 65 2.21 3.35 -0.19
N PHE A 66 3.00 3.64 0.83
CA PHE A 66 2.54 3.55 2.19
C PHE A 66 1.73 4.78 2.58
N ILE A 67 0.63 4.53 3.27
CA ILE A 67 -0.29 5.55 3.75
C ILE A 67 -0.30 5.50 5.28
N PRO A 68 -0.04 6.64 5.95
CA PRO A 68 -0.18 6.73 7.39
C PRO A 68 -1.62 6.44 7.82
N TRP A 69 -1.80 5.58 8.81
CA TRP A 69 -3.05 5.47 9.56
C TRP A 69 -3.24 6.75 10.41
N PRO A 70 -4.47 7.26 10.65
CA PRO A 70 -5.78 6.74 10.29
C PRO A 70 -6.40 7.50 9.11
N ARG A 71 -5.82 7.44 7.91
CA ARG A 71 -6.58 7.87 6.72
C ARG A 71 -7.71 6.86 6.52
N THR A 72 -8.94 7.29 6.82
CA THR A 72 -10.10 6.39 7.06
C THR A 72 -10.79 5.92 5.79
N SER A 73 -10.50 6.51 4.62
CA SER A 73 -11.10 6.13 3.34
C SER A 73 -10.07 6.02 2.24
N LEU A 74 -10.38 5.19 1.25
CA LEU A 74 -9.59 5.06 0.03
C LEU A 74 -9.41 6.41 -0.69
N SER A 75 -10.43 7.27 -0.74
CA SER A 75 -10.32 8.60 -1.34
C SER A 75 -9.30 9.49 -0.63
N THR A 76 -9.29 9.52 0.71
CA THR A 76 -8.31 10.29 1.49
C THR A 76 -6.89 9.73 1.35
N ALA A 77 -6.76 8.42 1.13
CA ALA A 77 -5.49 7.78 0.80
C ALA A 77 -5.00 8.17 -0.61
N ILE A 78 -5.89 8.22 -1.60
CA ILE A 78 -5.56 8.66 -2.97
C ILE A 78 -5.13 10.13 -2.98
N GLU A 79 -5.88 11.02 -2.32
CA GLU A 79 -5.52 12.44 -2.23
C GLU A 79 -4.17 12.64 -1.53
N TYR A 80 -3.88 11.86 -0.49
CA TYR A 80 -2.57 11.87 0.14
C TYR A 80 -1.49 11.51 -0.86
N ALA A 81 -1.70 10.41 -1.59
CA ALA A 81 -0.70 9.87 -2.46
C ALA A 81 -0.41 10.80 -3.64
N ASN A 82 -1.47 11.36 -4.21
CA ASN A 82 -1.42 12.38 -5.24
C ASN A 82 -0.58 13.60 -4.81
N ARG A 83 -0.77 14.08 -3.57
CA ARG A 83 -0.09 15.28 -3.05
C ARG A 83 1.34 15.05 -2.56
N ASN A 84 1.65 13.87 -2.03
CA ASN A 84 2.90 13.62 -1.31
C ASN A 84 3.88 12.70 -2.05
N PHE A 85 3.43 11.99 -3.09
CA PHE A 85 4.31 11.15 -3.91
C PHE A 85 4.31 11.60 -5.37
N SER A 86 3.21 11.40 -6.10
CA SER A 86 3.14 11.69 -7.53
C SER A 86 1.70 11.75 -8.00
N SER A 87 1.30 12.88 -8.59
CA SER A 87 -0.04 13.05 -9.14
C SER A 87 -0.26 12.28 -10.45
N GLU A 88 0.81 11.96 -11.17
CA GLU A 88 0.76 11.17 -12.41
C GLU A 88 0.62 9.68 -12.11
N ASP A 89 1.32 9.19 -11.08
CA ASP A 89 1.20 7.80 -10.65
C ASP A 89 -0.12 7.55 -9.91
N PHE A 90 -0.58 8.54 -9.13
CA PHE A 90 -1.79 8.48 -8.32
C PHE A 90 -2.80 9.59 -8.69
N PRO A 91 -3.38 9.59 -9.91
CA PRO A 91 -4.40 10.56 -10.30
C PRO A 91 -5.68 10.39 -9.48
N ILE A 92 -6.30 11.49 -9.06
CA ILE A 92 -7.59 11.44 -8.37
C ILE A 92 -8.65 10.94 -9.38
N PRO A 93 -9.37 9.85 -9.08
CA PRO A 93 -10.41 9.34 -9.95
C PRO A 93 -11.59 10.33 -10.01
N SER A 94 -12.07 10.58 -11.22
CA SER A 94 -13.18 11.48 -11.56
C SER A 94 -14.54 10.96 -11.10
#